data_AF-A0AA42E9E4-F1
#
_entry.id   AF-A0AA42E9E4-F1
#
_cell.length_a   1.000
_cell.length_b   1.000
_cell.length_c   1.000
_cell.angle_alpha   90.00
_cell.angle_beta   90.00
_cell.angle_gamma   90.00
#
_symmetry.space_group_name_H-M   'P 1'
#
loop_
_entity.id
_entity.type
_entity.pdbx_description
1 polymer ?
#
loop_
_entity_poly.entity_id
_entity_poly.type
_entity_poly.pdbx_seq_one_letter_code
_entity_poly.pdbx_strand_id
1 'polypeptide(L)'
;MDAQAFDSVWDALEDTAAEAANMRARSALMIALRTRIESWGESQAEAARRLGVTQPRLNDLLRGRVDKFSLDALVNLAGPAGFSVRIEIDDAA
;
A
#
# COMPACT_ATOMS: atom_id res chain seq x y z
N MET A 1 -32.84 -5.01 -2.55
CA MET A 1 -31.45 -4.89 -2.10
C MET A 1 -31.22 -3.41 -1.90
N ASP A 2 -31.09 -2.98 -0.65
CA ASP A 2 -30.82 -1.57 -0.35
C ASP A 2 -29.32 -1.33 -0.54
N ALA A 3 -28.99 -0.38 -1.41
CA ALA A 3 -27.61 0.01 -1.65
C ALA A 3 -27.14 0.92 -0.49
N GLN A 4 -26.05 0.52 0.18
CA GLN A 4 -25.41 1.32 1.21
C GLN A 4 -24.22 2.08 0.61
N ALA A 5 -24.04 3.33 1.01
CA ALA A 5 -22.91 4.17 0.62
C ALA A 5 -21.91 4.22 1.78
N PHE A 6 -20.62 4.09 1.45
CA PHE A 6 -19.50 4.15 2.39
C PHE A 6 -18.46 5.14 1.86
N ASP A 7 -17.74 5.81 2.76
CA ASP A 7 -16.69 6.77 2.40
C ASP A 7 -15.47 6.08 1.77
N SER A 8 -15.22 4.83 2.13
CA SER A 8 -14.20 3.98 1.53
C SER A 8 -14.69 2.53 1.41
N VAL A 9 -14.19 1.82 0.40
CA VAL A 9 -14.45 0.38 0.19
C VAL A 9 -14.11 -0.44 1.43
N TRP A 10 -13.07 -0.06 2.18
CA TRP A 10 -12.68 -0.76 3.39
C TRP A 10 -13.67 -0.61 4.55
N ASP A 11 -14.45 0.47 4.59
CA ASP A 11 -15.49 0.63 5.62
C ASP A 11 -16.68 -0.30 5.35
N ALA A 12 -16.81 -0.81 4.12
CA ALA A 12 -17.80 -1.82 3.74
C ALA A 12 -17.28 -3.27 3.88
N LEU A 13 -15.96 -3.47 3.89
CA LEU A 13 -15.33 -4.79 3.83
C LEU A 13 -14.75 -5.27 5.16
N GLU A 14 -14.32 -4.35 6.03
CA GLU A 14 -13.66 -4.69 7.30
C GLU A 14 -14.66 -4.67 8.47
N ASP A 15 -14.41 -5.52 9.46
CA ASP A 15 -15.30 -5.68 10.62
C ASP A 15 -15.21 -4.50 11.60
N THR A 16 -14.07 -3.81 11.62
CA THR A 16 -13.83 -2.68 12.53
C THR A 16 -13.28 -1.45 11.81
N ALA A 17 -13.59 -0.26 12.36
CA ALA A 17 -13.05 1.00 11.85
C ALA A 17 -11.50 1.04 11.88
N ALA A 18 -10.90 0.36 12.85
CA ALA A 18 -9.44 0.26 12.97
C ALA A 18 -8.82 -0.57 11.83
N GLU A 19 -9.43 -1.70 11.47
CA GLU A 19 -9.01 -2.51 10.32
C GLU A 19 -9.20 -1.74 9.02
N ALA A 20 -10.35 -1.08 8.85
CA ALA A 20 -10.63 -0.25 7.68
C ALA A 20 -9.61 0.88 7.51
N ALA A 21 -9.27 1.59 8.59
CA ALA A 21 -8.25 2.63 8.57
C ALA A 21 -6.86 2.07 8.19
N ASN A 22 -6.51 0.91 8.74
CA ASN A 22 -5.23 0.25 8.44
C ASN A 22 -5.16 -0.18 6.96
N MET A 23 -6.26 -0.73 6.43
CA MET A 23 -6.37 -1.12 5.03
C MET A 23 -6.34 0.06 4.06
N ARG A 24 -6.99 1.18 4.42
CA ARG A 24 -6.88 2.44 3.67
C ARG A 24 -5.43 2.92 3.58
N ALA A 25 -4.74 3.01 4.71
CA ALA A 25 -3.34 3.45 4.73
C ALA A 25 -2.42 2.52 3.91
N ARG A 26 -2.54 1.20 4.09
CA ARG A 26 -1.75 0.21 3.36
C ARG A 26 -2.02 0.24 1.85
N SER A 27 -3.28 0.28 1.45
CA SER A 27 -3.65 0.30 0.03
C SER A 27 -3.17 1.58 -0.66
N ALA A 28 -3.34 2.75 -0.04
CA ALA A 28 -2.84 4.02 -0.57
C ALA A 28 -1.32 3.98 -0.80
N LEU A 29 -0.55 3.51 0.19
CA LEU A 29 0.90 3.43 0.07
C LEU A 29 1.35 2.38 -0.97
N MET A 30 0.69 1.23 -1.02
CA MET A 30 0.95 0.20 -2.03
C MET A 30 0.69 0.71 -3.45
N ILE A 31 -0.38 1.47 -3.67
CA ILE A 31 -0.70 2.08 -4.97
C ILE A 31 0.38 3.09 -5.37
N ALA A 32 0.81 3.96 -4.45
CA ALA A 32 1.88 4.93 -4.70
C ALA A 32 3.20 4.24 -5.06
N LEU A 33 3.59 3.21 -4.30
CA LEU A 33 4.77 2.39 -4.56
C LEU A 33 4.69 1.70 -5.92
N ARG A 34 3.58 1.03 -6.22
CA ARG A 34 3.38 0.34 -7.50
C ARG A 34 3.53 1.31 -8.67
N THR A 35 2.86 2.47 -8.61
CA THR A 35 2.92 3.50 -9.65
C THR A 35 4.36 3.98 -9.87
N ARG A 36 5.11 4.21 -8.80
CA ARG A 36 6.52 4.60 -8.88
C ARG A 36 7.39 3.52 -9.49
N ILE A 37 7.22 2.27 -9.09
CA ILE A 37 8.00 1.15 -9.61
C ILE A 37 7.74 0.95 -11.09
N GLU A 38 6.47 1.00 -11.51
CA GLU A 38 6.08 0.88 -12.93
C GLU A 38 6.68 2.01 -13.78
N SER A 39 6.88 3.21 -13.21
CA SER A 39 7.50 4.34 -13.91
C SER A 39 9.00 4.18 -14.19
N TRP A 40 9.68 3.22 -13.55
CA TRP A 40 11.12 3.03 -13.75
C TRP A 40 11.48 2.38 -15.09
N GLY A 41 10.53 1.69 -15.75
CA GLY A 41 10.81 0.92 -16.97
C GLY A 41 11.80 -0.24 -16.74
N GLU A 42 12.02 -0.61 -15.48
CA GLU A 42 12.95 -1.64 -15.05
C GLU A 42 12.31 -3.04 -15.08
N SER A 43 13.14 -4.07 -15.20
CA SER A 43 12.67 -5.45 -14.95
C SER A 43 12.31 -5.62 -13.47
N GLN A 44 11.43 -6.58 -13.15
CA GLN A 44 11.11 -6.90 -11.75
C GLN A 44 12.36 -7.28 -10.94
N ALA A 45 13.36 -7.91 -11.55
CA ALA A 45 14.62 -8.24 -10.88
C ALA A 45 15.40 -6.99 -10.46
N GLU A 46 15.46 -5.98 -11.31
CA GLU A 46 16.15 -4.72 -11.04
C GLU A 46 15.40 -3.89 -9.99
N ALA A 47 14.10 -3.74 -10.16
CA ALA A 47 13.27 -3.02 -9.20
C ALA A 47 13.32 -3.65 -7.80
N ALA A 48 13.38 -4.99 -7.72
CA ALA A 48 13.50 -5.71 -6.45
C ALA A 48 14.85 -5.42 -5.78
N ARG A 49 15.95 -5.43 -6.53
CA ARG A 49 17.29 -5.05 -6.03
C ARG A 49 17.30 -3.61 -5.53
N ARG A 50 16.76 -2.68 -6.31
CA ARG A 50 16.68 -1.26 -5.97
C ARG A 50 15.92 -1.01 -4.68
N LEU A 51 14.83 -1.74 -4.47
CA LEU A 51 14.03 -1.68 -3.24
C LEU A 51 14.61 -2.50 -2.08
N GLY A 52 15.67 -3.28 -2.28
CA GLY A 52 16.24 -4.16 -1.26
C GLY A 52 15.33 -5.33 -0.87
N VAL A 53 14.47 -5.80 -1.78
CA VAL A 53 13.54 -6.92 -1.54
C VAL A 53 13.80 -8.08 -2.49
N THR A 54 13.21 -9.23 -2.19
CA THR A 54 13.23 -10.38 -3.11
C THR A 54 12.24 -10.15 -4.27
N GLN A 55 12.49 -10.78 -5.42
CA GLN A 55 11.56 -10.73 -6.56
C GLN A 55 10.15 -11.23 -6.23
N PRO A 56 9.95 -12.34 -5.49
CA PRO A 56 8.62 -12.76 -5.06
C PRO A 56 7.89 -11.71 -4.22
N ARG A 57 8.63 -11.01 -3.32
CA ARG A 57 8.07 -9.94 -2.50
C ARG A 57 7.65 -8.75 -3.36
N LEU A 58 8.49 -8.33 -4.31
CA LEU A 58 8.12 -7.28 -5.26
C LEU A 58 6.87 -7.68 -6.05
N ASN A 59 6.80 -8.93 -6.49
CA ASN A 59 5.68 -9.43 -7.25
C ASN A 59 4.37 -9.42 -6.46
N ASP A 60 4.40 -9.76 -5.17
CA ASP A 60 3.25 -9.62 -4.27
C ASP A 60 2.80 -8.15 -4.17
N LEU A 61 3.73 -7.20 -4.08
CA LEU A 61 3.44 -5.76 -4.08
C LEU A 61 2.76 -5.32 -5.38
N LEU A 62 3.33 -5.67 -6.53
CA LEU A 62 2.80 -5.28 -7.85
C LEU A 62 1.44 -5.92 -8.15
N ARG A 63 1.15 -7.10 -7.59
CA ARG A 63 -0.15 -7.77 -7.68
C ARG A 63 -1.18 -7.27 -6.66
N GLY A 64 -0.84 -6.25 -5.86
CA GLY A 64 -1.78 -5.66 -4.91
C GLY A 64 -2.11 -6.56 -3.72
N ARG A 65 -1.22 -7.49 -3.34
CA ARG A 65 -1.42 -8.41 -2.20
C ARG A 65 -1.25 -7.70 -0.86
N VAL A 66 -2.10 -6.73 -0.59
CA VAL A 66 -2.09 -5.83 0.57
C VAL A 66 -2.14 -6.57 1.91
N ASP A 67 -2.79 -7.73 1.94
CA ASP A 67 -2.83 -8.67 3.06
C ASP A 67 -1.44 -9.15 3.51
N LYS A 68 -0.48 -9.22 2.58
CA LYS A 68 0.89 -9.69 2.85
C LYS A 68 1.82 -8.59 3.34
N PHE A 69 1.37 -7.35 3.48
CA PHE A 69 2.20 -6.23 3.88
C PHE A 69 1.63 -5.57 5.13
N SER A 70 2.49 -5.40 6.14
CA SER A 70 2.23 -4.46 7.22
C SER A 70 2.40 -3.03 6.71
N LEU A 71 1.81 -2.06 7.41
CA LEU A 71 2.02 -0.64 7.11
C LEU A 71 3.51 -0.27 7.20
N ASP A 72 4.19 -0.69 8.27
CA ASP A 72 5.63 -0.47 8.46
C ASP A 72 6.46 -1.02 7.29
N ALA A 73 6.17 -2.24 6.81
CA ALA A 73 6.88 -2.81 5.67
C ALA A 73 6.73 -1.96 4.41
N LEU A 74 5.56 -1.35 4.17
CA LEU A 74 5.35 -0.46 3.04
C LEU A 74 6.07 0.89 3.23
N VAL A 75 6.08 1.43 4.46
CA VAL A 75 6.82 2.67 4.79
C VAL A 75 8.32 2.48 4.54
N ASN A 76 8.87 1.33 4.93
CA ASN A 76 10.28 0.99 4.69
C ASN A 76 10.65 0.90 3.20
N LEU A 77 9.69 0.65 2.31
CA LEU A 77 9.91 0.66 0.85
C LEU A 77 9.82 2.06 0.23
N ALA A 78 9.21 3.03 0.93
CA ALA A 78 9.02 4.38 0.40
C ALA A 78 10.35 5.10 0.17
N GLY A 79 11.30 4.97 1.11
CA GLY A 79 12.64 5.58 0.98
C GLY A 79 13.39 5.11 -0.26
N PRO A 80 13.63 3.79 -0.44
CA PRO A 80 14.25 3.24 -1.66
C PRO A 80 13.48 3.57 -2.94
N ALA A 81 12.16 3.74 -2.86
CA ALA A 81 11.33 4.19 -3.98
C ALA A 81 11.50 5.68 -4.32
N GLY A 82 12.21 6.45 -3.49
CA GLY A 82 12.41 7.89 -3.65
C GLY A 82 11.21 8.72 -3.20
N PHE A 83 10.49 8.26 -2.17
CA PHE A 83 9.43 9.01 -1.51
C PHE A 83 9.89 9.51 -0.13
N SER A 84 9.36 10.66 0.27
CA SER A 84 9.34 11.09 1.67
C SER A 84 7.96 10.81 2.23
N VAL A 85 7.89 10.20 3.41
CA VAL A 85 6.63 9.84 4.07
C VAL A 85 6.32 10.88 5.15
N ARG A 86 5.08 11.38 5.14
CA ARG A 86 4.49 12.15 6.22
C ARG A 86 3.24 11.43 6.70
N ILE A 87 3.06 11.37 8.02
CA ILE A 87 1.85 10.86 8.66
C ILE A 87 1.17 12.06 9.31
N GLU A 88 -0.08 12.28 8.96
CA GLU A 88 -0.96 13.30 9.54
C GLU A 88 -2.04 12.57 10.35
N ILE A 89 -2.42 13.12 11.49
CA ILE A 89 -3.42 12.56 12.41
C ILE A 89 -4.49 13.62 12.61
N ASP A 90 -5.72 13.25 12.30
CA ASP A 90 -6.90 14.08 12.46
C ASP A 90 -7.84 13.45 13.50
N ASP A 91 -8.69 14.27 14.12
CA ASP A 91 -9.76 13.79 15.00
C ASP A 91 -10.74 12.92 14.21
N ALA A 92 -11.13 11.79 14.79
CA ALA A 92 -12.20 10.97 14.23
C ALA A 92 -13.53 11.75 14.34
N ALA A 93 -14.12 12.09 13.19
CA ALA A 93 -15.43 12.75 13.10
C ALA A 93 -16.57 11.84 13.58
#